data_AF-A0A665U9V6-F1
#
_entry.id   AF-A0A665U9V6-F1
#
_cell.length_a   1.000
_cell.length_b   1.000
_cell.length_c   1.000
_cell.angle_alpha   90.00
_cell.angle_beta   90.00
_cell.angle_gamma   90.00
#
_symmetry.space_group_name_H-M   'P 1'
#
loop_
_entity.id
_entity.type
_entity.pdbx_description
1 polymer ?
#
loop_
_entity_poly.entity_id
_entity_poly.type
_entity_poly.pdbx_seq_one_letter_code
_entity_poly.pdbx_strand_id
1 'polypeptide(L)'
;MFSRGAVSVQVTAMSPVKLGSSDDNNYADNGEVKAWINTELKGLETIAPLVHSVDETPEPISTQVQGTIPSWINGHLLRNGPGKFEFGNTHYNHWFDGMAMLHQFKLEKGQVTYMSQFLQSDAYKKNNESNRIVMSEFGTLSLPDPCKNFFQRFLSRFEMIEPTDNASVSFVKYKGDYYASTETNFMHRVNPETLETLEKVDWSKFIAVNGATAHPHYDPDGTTYNVGNSYGSKGTLYNIIRVPPEKTDAKDTLQGATILSSIVPANKSHPSYYHSFAMSENYVVFIEQPIKMDLLKIMTCKLRGKALSEGIYWDPKQETVFHLVDKHTGEVSSVKYHTKAISVFHQINAFEEDGFLMLDICCSDDGQAINNYLIQNLRKSGDALDKVYNTLCRTFPRRFVLPLNVTSETPTGQNLNTRPSSEATCVKLCKDKVLCQHEDLHGDDLHEFGGLEFPQINYGKYNTRPYRYFYGCGFRHLVGDSLLKMDLKDKTLKIWYQKGFYPSEPVFVPSPDAVEEDDGVILSVVLIPSQDKGTFLLVLDAKTFTELGRANVPVNMPYGFHGTFNASAQI
;
A
#
# COMPACT_ATOMS: atom_id res chain seq x y z
N MET A 1 -31.66 -27.56 51.66
CA MET A 1 -31.96 -26.12 51.58
C MET A 1 -31.38 -25.59 50.29
N PHE A 2 -32.26 -25.02 49.44
CA PHE A 2 -31.96 -24.22 48.26
C PHE A 2 -31.01 -23.03 48.63
N SER A 3 -30.25 -22.36 47.77
CA SER A 3 -30.49 -21.96 46.39
C SER A 3 -29.20 -21.46 45.72
N ARG A 4 -29.15 -21.59 44.39
CA ARG A 4 -28.26 -20.85 43.46
C ARG A 4 -28.57 -19.34 43.51
N GLY A 5 -27.55 -18.51 43.38
CA GLY A 5 -27.68 -17.06 43.15
C GLY A 5 -26.96 -16.68 41.85
N ALA A 6 -27.74 -16.37 40.82
CA ALA A 6 -27.28 -15.75 39.58
C ALA A 6 -27.16 -14.23 39.79
N VAL A 7 -26.12 -13.60 39.26
CA VAL A 7 -26.01 -12.15 39.15
C VAL A 7 -26.17 -11.78 37.68
N SER A 8 -27.27 -11.11 37.37
CA SER A 8 -27.57 -10.51 36.08
C SER A 8 -26.80 -9.20 35.93
N VAL A 9 -26.06 -9.03 34.84
CA VAL A 9 -25.52 -7.73 34.43
C VAL A 9 -26.55 -7.06 33.52
N GLN A 10 -27.07 -5.91 33.96
CA GLN A 10 -28.00 -5.07 33.22
C GLN A 10 -27.29 -4.43 32.03
N VAL A 11 -27.87 -4.60 30.84
CA VAL A 11 -27.57 -3.84 29.63
C VAL A 11 -28.37 -2.55 29.71
N THR A 12 -27.71 -1.40 29.88
CA THR A 12 -28.36 -0.09 29.85
C THR A 12 -28.48 0.35 28.38
N ALA A 13 -29.70 0.30 27.84
CA ALA A 13 -30.03 0.89 26.55
C ALA A 13 -29.99 2.43 26.66
N MET A 14 -29.23 3.10 25.79
CA MET A 14 -29.31 4.56 25.62
C MET A 14 -30.48 4.91 24.69
N SER A 15 -31.27 5.90 25.11
CA SER A 15 -32.47 6.40 24.43
C SER A 15 -32.13 7.18 23.14
N PRO A 16 -32.99 7.15 22.11
CA PRO A 16 -32.77 7.87 20.86
C PRO A 16 -33.02 9.38 21.03
N VAL A 17 -32.09 10.20 20.54
CA VAL A 17 -32.22 11.67 20.48
C VAL A 17 -33.18 12.03 19.33
N LYS A 18 -34.18 12.86 19.64
CA LYS A 18 -35.18 13.36 18.67
C LYS A 18 -34.55 14.39 17.73
N LEU A 19 -34.70 14.18 16.42
CA LEU A 19 -34.46 15.19 15.39
C LEU A 19 -35.68 16.12 15.29
N GLY A 20 -35.46 17.42 15.43
CA GLY A 20 -36.45 18.47 15.20
C GLY A 20 -36.34 19.00 13.77
N SER A 21 -37.49 19.21 13.12
CA SER A 21 -37.65 19.78 11.79
C SER A 21 -37.79 21.31 11.81
N SER A 22 -37.19 22.01 10.84
CA SER A 22 -37.85 23.02 10.01
C SER A 22 -36.85 23.69 9.05
N ASP A 23 -37.28 23.82 7.79
CA ASP A 23 -36.62 24.54 6.69
C ASP A 23 -36.34 26.02 7.02
N ASP A 24 -35.18 26.54 6.60
CA ASP A 24 -35.07 27.81 5.88
C ASP A 24 -33.66 28.00 5.28
N ASN A 25 -33.64 28.41 4.01
CA ASN A 25 -32.45 28.65 3.20
C ASN A 25 -31.55 29.75 3.81
N ASN A 26 -30.31 29.40 4.16
CA ASN A 26 -29.18 30.33 4.16
C ASN A 26 -27.87 29.54 4.05
N TYR A 27 -27.00 29.97 3.14
CA TYR A 27 -25.65 29.44 2.97
C TYR A 27 -24.90 29.46 4.31
N ALA A 28 -24.73 28.28 4.91
CA ALA A 28 -24.11 28.14 6.22
C ALA A 28 -22.59 28.01 6.09
N ASP A 29 -21.95 28.85 6.90
CA ASP A 29 -20.54 29.04 7.18
C ASP A 29 -19.80 27.72 7.52
N ASN A 30 -18.57 27.55 7.01
CA ASN A 30 -17.66 26.40 7.21
C ASN A 30 -17.13 26.27 8.67
N GLY A 31 -17.87 26.78 9.66
CA GLY A 31 -17.47 26.88 11.05
C GLY A 31 -17.77 25.64 11.90
N GLU A 32 -18.88 24.94 11.63
CA GLU A 32 -19.34 23.84 12.51
C GLU A 32 -18.67 22.49 12.25
N VAL A 33 -18.17 22.24 11.03
CA VAL A 33 -17.40 21.02 10.69
C VAL A 33 -16.03 20.97 11.38
N LYS A 34 -15.50 22.11 11.83
CA LYS A 34 -14.17 22.18 12.47
C LYS A 34 -14.10 21.69 13.92
N ALA A 35 -15.23 21.52 14.61
CA ALA A 35 -15.22 21.21 16.03
C ALA A 35 -14.85 19.74 16.36
N TRP A 36 -15.07 18.80 15.43
CA TRP A 36 -14.89 17.37 15.68
C TRP A 36 -13.48 16.85 15.36
N ILE A 37 -12.67 17.62 14.62
CA ILE A 37 -11.33 17.23 14.13
C ILE A 37 -10.21 17.44 15.19
N ASN A 38 -10.50 18.07 16.33
CA ASN A 38 -9.49 18.52 17.29
C ASN A 38 -9.40 17.74 18.61
N THR A 39 -9.99 16.55 18.71
CA THR A 39 -9.77 15.73 19.91
C THR A 39 -8.39 15.08 19.82
N GLU A 40 -7.39 15.66 20.49
CA GLU A 40 -6.07 15.03 20.65
C GLU A 40 -6.26 13.61 21.17
N LEU A 41 -5.82 12.63 20.39
CA LEU A 41 -5.85 11.24 20.82
C LEU A 41 -4.78 11.05 21.90
N LYS A 42 -5.15 10.43 23.01
CA LYS A 42 -4.27 10.16 24.15
C LYS A 42 -4.34 8.71 24.58
N GLY A 43 -3.24 8.21 25.12
CA GLY A 43 -3.16 6.85 25.65
C GLY A 43 -3.07 5.81 24.55
N LEU A 44 -2.34 6.09 23.46
CA LEU A 44 -2.00 5.09 22.47
C LEU A 44 -1.17 3.97 23.09
N GLU A 45 -1.56 2.72 22.81
CA GLU A 45 -0.80 1.55 23.23
C GLU A 45 0.52 1.48 22.45
N THR A 46 1.59 1.01 23.09
CA THR A 46 2.89 0.92 22.42
C THR A 46 2.88 -0.10 21.28
N ILE A 47 3.37 0.32 20.12
CA ILE A 47 3.58 -0.57 18.95
C ILE A 47 5.05 -0.92 18.75
N ALA A 48 5.94 -0.59 19.69
CA ALA A 48 7.34 -0.97 19.59
C ALA A 48 7.53 -2.49 19.35
N PRO A 49 6.73 -3.39 19.97
CA PRO A 49 6.76 -4.83 19.67
C PRO A 49 6.19 -5.23 18.29
N LEU A 50 5.77 -4.28 17.44
CA LEU A 50 5.43 -4.58 16.05
C LEU A 50 6.62 -4.36 15.10
N VAL A 51 7.68 -3.70 15.58
CA VAL A 51 8.83 -3.25 14.79
C VAL A 51 10.13 -3.73 15.45
N HIS A 52 10.23 -5.05 15.66
CA HIS A 52 11.41 -5.73 16.19
C HIS A 52 11.72 -6.99 15.36
N SER A 53 12.95 -7.47 15.47
CA SER A 53 13.35 -8.70 14.79
C SER A 53 12.65 -9.90 15.40
N VAL A 54 12.20 -10.81 14.54
CA VAL A 54 11.67 -12.12 14.92
C VAL A 54 12.47 -13.22 14.26
N ASP A 55 12.32 -14.45 14.77
CA ASP A 55 12.84 -15.64 14.12
C ASP A 55 11.84 -16.13 13.05
N GLU A 56 12.37 -16.73 12.00
CA GLU A 56 11.56 -17.40 10.98
C GLU A 56 11.00 -18.74 11.48
N THR A 57 9.94 -19.24 10.82
CA THR A 57 9.33 -20.55 11.10
C THR A 57 9.29 -21.34 9.79
N PRO A 58 10.41 -21.93 9.37
CA PRO A 58 10.55 -22.49 8.02
C PRO A 58 9.79 -23.81 7.83
N GLU A 59 9.48 -24.52 8.91
CA GLU A 59 8.65 -25.71 8.89
C GLU A 59 7.18 -25.35 9.18
N PRO A 60 6.21 -25.82 8.37
CA PRO A 60 4.80 -25.54 8.61
C PRO A 60 4.33 -25.99 10.00
N ILE A 61 3.75 -25.07 10.77
CA ILE A 61 3.14 -25.34 12.07
C ILE A 61 1.63 -25.29 11.99
N SER A 62 0.96 -26.13 12.79
CA SER A 62 -0.50 -26.08 12.95
C SER A 62 -0.92 -24.88 13.80
N THR A 63 -2.07 -24.31 13.48
CA THR A 63 -2.70 -23.22 14.24
C THR A 63 -3.86 -23.73 15.07
N GLN A 64 -4.29 -22.95 16.07
CA GLN A 64 -5.51 -23.25 16.83
C GLN A 64 -6.69 -22.45 16.28
N VAL A 65 -7.59 -23.13 15.57
CA VAL A 65 -8.80 -22.53 15.00
C VAL A 65 -9.88 -22.32 16.08
N GLN A 66 -10.50 -21.15 16.06
CA GLN A 66 -11.67 -20.77 16.85
C GLN A 66 -12.75 -20.21 15.92
N GLY A 67 -14.03 -20.49 16.19
CA GLY A 67 -15.11 -20.18 15.26
C GLY A 67 -15.12 -21.13 14.06
N THR A 68 -15.60 -20.67 12.91
CA THR A 68 -15.71 -21.46 11.67
C THR A 68 -15.03 -20.75 10.52
N ILE A 69 -13.92 -21.29 10.05
CA ILE A 69 -13.29 -20.87 8.79
C ILE A 69 -14.00 -21.62 7.65
N PRO A 70 -14.59 -20.91 6.65
CA PRO A 70 -15.33 -21.57 5.58
C PRO A 70 -14.49 -22.61 4.84
N SER A 71 -15.06 -23.82 4.66
CA SER A 71 -14.35 -24.96 4.09
C SER A 71 -14.03 -24.82 2.60
N TRP A 72 -14.69 -23.87 1.91
CA TRP A 72 -14.44 -23.58 0.51
C TRP A 72 -13.16 -22.77 0.28
N ILE A 73 -12.61 -22.13 1.32
CA ILE A 73 -11.34 -21.41 1.21
C ILE A 73 -10.23 -22.46 1.07
N ASN A 74 -9.58 -22.45 -0.09
CA ASN A 74 -8.53 -23.38 -0.44
C ASN A 74 -7.38 -22.63 -1.14
N GLY A 75 -6.26 -22.46 -0.46
CA GLY A 75 -5.14 -21.69 -0.98
C GLY A 75 -4.20 -21.16 0.08
N HIS A 76 -3.38 -20.18 -0.30
CA HIS A 76 -2.35 -19.59 0.53
C HIS A 76 -2.53 -18.08 0.61
N LEU A 77 -2.71 -17.54 1.81
CA LEU A 77 -2.48 -16.11 2.06
C LEU A 77 -0.98 -15.90 2.22
N LEU A 78 -0.39 -15.14 1.29
CA LEU A 78 1.01 -14.73 1.31
C LEU A 78 1.09 -13.29 1.82
N ARG A 79 1.99 -13.02 2.76
CA ARG A 79 2.25 -11.65 3.26
C ARG A 79 3.74 -11.37 3.28
N ASN A 80 4.11 -10.13 2.98
CA ASN A 80 5.49 -9.66 2.97
C ASN A 80 5.64 -8.42 3.87
N GLY A 81 6.84 -8.23 4.40
CA GLY A 81 7.17 -7.13 5.29
C GLY A 81 8.56 -7.25 5.89
N PRO A 82 9.00 -6.25 6.66
CA PRO A 82 10.28 -6.26 7.35
C PRO A 82 10.19 -7.14 8.61
N GLY A 83 11.08 -8.13 8.73
CA GLY A 83 11.13 -9.03 9.89
C GLY A 83 12.46 -9.06 10.65
N LYS A 84 13.47 -8.33 10.17
CA LYS A 84 14.75 -8.16 10.88
C LYS A 84 15.21 -6.71 10.81
N PHE A 85 15.43 -6.11 11.97
CA PHE A 85 15.70 -4.67 12.13
C PHE A 85 17.13 -4.34 12.55
N GLU A 86 17.95 -5.36 12.81
CA GLU A 86 19.36 -5.22 13.20
C GLU A 86 20.21 -6.43 12.82
N PHE A 87 21.52 -6.17 12.65
CA PHE A 87 22.56 -7.18 12.51
C PHE A 87 23.72 -6.79 13.44
N GLY A 88 24.11 -7.70 14.33
CA GLY A 88 25.08 -7.41 15.39
C GLY A 88 24.69 -6.15 16.17
N ASN A 89 25.59 -5.16 16.18
CA ASN A 89 25.37 -3.88 16.86
C ASN A 89 24.83 -2.77 15.94
N THR A 90 24.57 -3.08 14.67
CA THR A 90 24.07 -2.10 13.68
C THR A 90 22.57 -2.25 13.49
N HIS A 91 21.85 -1.13 13.42
CA HIS A 91 20.40 -1.06 13.40
C HIS A 91 19.92 -0.28 12.18
N TYR A 92 18.76 -0.65 11.65
CA TYR A 92 18.07 0.15 10.65
C TYR A 92 17.37 1.36 11.27
N ASN A 93 17.22 2.43 10.48
CA ASN A 93 16.62 3.70 10.90
C ASN A 93 15.18 3.89 10.40
N HIS A 94 14.80 3.23 9.31
CA HIS A 94 13.50 3.39 8.67
C HIS A 94 12.76 2.05 8.59
N TRP A 95 11.43 2.06 8.71
CA TRP A 95 10.61 0.84 8.70
C TRP A 95 10.82 0.01 7.43
N PHE A 96 10.91 0.68 6.28
CA PHE A 96 11.15 0.08 4.96
C PHE A 96 12.52 -0.60 4.79
N ASP A 97 13.47 -0.37 5.71
CA ASP A 97 14.82 -0.93 5.61
C ASP A 97 14.92 -2.36 6.16
N GLY A 98 13.96 -2.79 6.99
CA GLY A 98 14.01 -4.11 7.60
C GLY A 98 13.99 -5.23 6.56
N MET A 99 14.69 -6.33 6.84
CA MET A 99 14.85 -7.40 5.85
C MET A 99 13.54 -8.15 5.62
N ALA A 100 13.24 -8.41 4.34
CA ALA A 100 12.06 -9.10 3.89
C ALA A 100 11.88 -10.45 4.58
N MET A 101 10.76 -10.62 5.28
CA MET A 101 10.26 -11.88 5.77
C MET A 101 8.96 -12.20 5.04
N LEU A 102 8.95 -13.36 4.40
CA LEU A 102 7.79 -13.92 3.72
C LEU A 102 6.98 -14.74 4.73
N HIS A 103 5.66 -14.60 4.70
CA HIS A 103 4.74 -15.33 5.54
C HIS A 103 3.71 -16.05 4.68
N GLN A 104 3.33 -17.26 5.08
CA GLN A 104 2.29 -18.04 4.42
C GLN A 104 1.32 -18.58 5.46
N PHE A 105 0.03 -18.41 5.18
CA PHE A 105 -1.05 -19.11 5.86
C PHE A 105 -1.73 -20.00 4.82
N LYS A 106 -1.54 -21.32 4.90
CA LYS A 106 -2.24 -22.27 4.05
C LYS A 106 -3.59 -22.57 4.67
N LEU A 107 -4.67 -22.31 3.94
CA LEU A 107 -6.05 -22.61 4.34
C LEU A 107 -6.57 -23.78 3.51
N GLU A 108 -7.03 -24.83 4.17
CA GLU A 108 -7.61 -26.00 3.51
C GLU A 108 -8.65 -26.65 4.44
N LYS A 109 -9.88 -26.84 3.97
CA LYS A 109 -10.95 -27.54 4.70
C LYS A 109 -11.19 -26.98 6.12
N GLY A 110 -11.11 -25.66 6.26
CA GLY A 110 -11.29 -24.96 7.53
C GLY A 110 -10.13 -25.09 8.53
N GLN A 111 -9.01 -25.69 8.13
CA GLN A 111 -7.76 -25.74 8.89
C GLN A 111 -6.76 -24.73 8.32
N VAL A 112 -5.86 -24.26 9.19
CA VAL A 112 -4.79 -23.32 8.82
C VAL A 112 -3.45 -23.79 9.33
N THR A 113 -2.44 -23.77 8.47
CA THR A 113 -1.02 -23.91 8.85
C THR A 113 -0.27 -22.63 8.55
N TYR A 114 0.78 -22.35 9.31
CA TYR A 114 1.62 -21.17 9.16
C TYR A 114 3.08 -21.55 8.93
N MET A 115 3.76 -20.78 8.09
CA MET A 115 5.22 -20.77 7.99
C MET A 115 5.73 -19.37 7.63
N SER A 116 6.99 -19.10 7.92
CA SER A 116 7.70 -17.91 7.46
C SER A 116 9.15 -18.20 7.14
N GLN A 117 9.70 -17.46 6.18
CA GLN A 117 11.11 -17.52 5.81
C GLN A 117 11.63 -16.12 5.49
N PHE A 118 12.87 -15.82 5.87
CA PHE A 118 13.56 -14.66 5.35
C PHE A 118 13.86 -14.87 3.86
N LEU A 119 13.59 -13.82 3.06
CA LEU A 119 13.98 -13.80 1.67
C LEU A 119 15.51 -13.89 1.59
N GLN A 120 16.02 -14.85 0.82
CA GLN A 120 17.45 -15.10 0.68
C GLN A 120 18.09 -14.14 -0.33
N SER A 121 17.85 -12.83 -0.15
CA SER A 121 18.42 -11.74 -0.96
C SER A 121 19.92 -11.57 -0.73
N ASP A 122 20.61 -10.90 -1.65
CA ASP A 122 22.02 -10.58 -1.49
C ASP A 122 22.24 -9.67 -0.28
N ALA A 123 21.33 -8.71 -0.04
CA ALA A 123 21.35 -7.85 1.13
C ALA A 123 21.26 -8.67 2.43
N TYR A 124 20.30 -9.59 2.55
CA TYR A 124 20.13 -10.43 3.73
C TYR A 124 21.37 -11.31 3.98
N LYS A 125 21.84 -12.03 2.94
CA LYS A 125 23.00 -12.92 3.02
C LYS A 125 24.26 -12.18 3.46
N LYS A 126 24.60 -11.08 2.79
CA LYS A 126 25.82 -10.29 3.09
C LYS A 126 25.77 -9.70 4.50
N ASN A 127 24.60 -9.20 4.94
CA ASN A 127 24.44 -8.65 6.28
C ASN A 127 24.54 -9.74 7.36
N ASN A 128 23.97 -10.93 7.10
CA ASN A 128 24.04 -12.08 7.99
C ASN A 128 25.47 -12.63 8.13
N GLU A 129 26.16 -12.85 7.01
CA GLU A 129 27.56 -13.31 6.97
C GLU A 129 28.51 -12.33 7.70
N SER A 130 28.28 -11.02 7.55
CA SER A 130 29.11 -9.98 8.16
C SER A 130 28.71 -9.65 9.61
N ASN A 131 27.56 -10.15 10.07
CA ASN A 131 26.89 -9.77 11.32
C ASN A 131 26.83 -8.24 11.54
N ARG A 132 26.59 -7.48 10.45
CA ARG A 132 26.43 -6.02 10.43
C ARG A 132 25.79 -5.58 9.11
N ILE A 133 25.19 -4.39 9.10
CA ILE A 133 24.62 -3.79 7.88
C ILE A 133 25.78 -3.34 6.95
N VAL A 134 25.94 -4.04 5.84
CA VAL A 134 26.96 -3.80 4.80
C VAL A 134 26.39 -3.32 3.48
N MET A 135 25.08 -3.49 3.25
CA MET A 135 24.36 -2.87 2.14
C MET A 135 23.52 -1.70 2.64
N SER A 136 23.51 -0.61 1.87
CA SER A 136 22.70 0.56 2.20
C SER A 136 21.25 0.31 1.77
N GLU A 137 20.32 0.69 2.63
CA GLU A 137 18.88 0.62 2.37
C GLU A 137 18.32 2.04 2.21
N PHE A 138 16.99 2.17 2.13
CA PHE A 138 16.30 3.43 1.88
C PHE A 138 16.65 4.53 2.90
N GLY A 139 16.50 4.25 4.20
CA GLY A 139 16.75 5.17 5.30
C GLY A 139 18.06 4.92 6.06
N THR A 140 18.85 3.93 5.65
CA THR A 140 20.06 3.51 6.39
C THR A 140 21.26 3.38 5.46
N LEU A 141 22.24 4.26 5.65
CA LEU A 141 23.53 4.16 4.96
C LEU A 141 24.41 3.10 5.64
N SER A 142 24.93 2.15 4.87
CA SER A 142 25.86 1.13 5.37
C SER A 142 27.16 1.74 5.89
N LEU A 143 27.72 1.16 6.94
CA LEU A 143 29.02 1.58 7.46
C LEU A 143 30.17 1.11 6.53
N PRO A 144 31.21 1.93 6.32
CA PRO A 144 32.40 1.51 5.60
C PRO A 144 33.01 0.26 6.24
N ASP A 145 33.44 -0.68 5.41
CA ASP A 145 34.04 -1.92 5.86
C ASP A 145 35.22 -1.67 6.84
N PRO A 146 35.14 -2.15 8.10
CA PRO A 146 36.20 -1.96 9.09
C PRO A 146 37.48 -2.72 8.72
N CYS A 147 37.40 -3.74 7.85
CA CYS A 147 38.55 -4.47 7.33
C CYS A 147 39.30 -3.71 6.23
N LYS A 148 38.70 -2.68 5.63
CA LYS A 148 39.36 -1.79 4.67
C LYS A 148 40.27 -0.81 5.40
N ASN A 149 41.47 -0.60 4.88
CA ASN A 149 42.38 0.43 5.42
C ASN A 149 41.83 1.85 5.16
N PHE A 150 42.41 2.88 5.79
CA PHE A 150 41.90 4.26 5.71
C PHE A 150 41.75 4.78 4.26
N PHE A 151 42.70 4.44 3.38
CA PHE A 151 42.66 4.84 1.97
C PHE A 151 41.56 4.11 1.18
N GLN A 152 41.40 2.80 1.40
CA GLN A 152 40.31 2.01 0.80
C GLN A 152 38.93 2.45 1.31
N ARG A 153 38.82 2.84 2.59
CA ARG A 153 37.59 3.43 3.16
C ARG A 153 37.27 4.78 2.51
N PHE A 154 38.28 5.61 2.25
CA PHE A 154 38.10 6.86 1.51
C PHE A 154 37.62 6.60 0.07
N LEU A 155 38.28 5.69 -0.65
CA LEU A 155 37.89 5.32 -2.03
C LEU A 155 36.48 4.72 -2.12
N SER A 156 36.06 3.92 -1.12
CA SER A 156 34.72 3.31 -1.11
C SER A 156 33.55 4.31 -1.09
N ARG A 157 33.80 5.56 -0.69
CA ARG A 157 32.79 6.63 -0.75
C ARG A 157 32.48 7.09 -2.17
N PHE A 158 33.38 6.80 -3.11
CA PHE A 158 33.24 7.12 -4.53
C PHE A 158 32.71 5.93 -5.36
N GLU A 159 32.59 4.73 -4.76
CA GLU A 159 31.90 3.59 -5.38
C GLU A 159 30.40 3.87 -5.46
N MET A 160 29.79 3.65 -6.62
CA MET A 160 28.33 3.78 -6.78
C MET A 160 27.60 2.83 -5.81
N ILE A 161 26.42 3.24 -5.35
CA ILE A 161 25.56 2.36 -4.56
C ILE A 161 24.95 1.33 -5.50
N GLU A 162 25.17 0.05 -5.19
CA GLU A 162 24.38 -1.01 -5.79
C GLU A 162 22.95 -0.93 -5.24
N PRO A 163 21.92 -0.93 -6.10
CA PRO A 163 20.53 -0.98 -5.64
C PRO A 163 20.31 -2.19 -4.73
N THR A 164 19.57 -2.00 -3.66
CA THR A 164 19.18 -3.10 -2.77
C THR A 164 18.25 -4.08 -3.50
N ASP A 165 18.36 -5.35 -3.13
CA ASP A 165 17.42 -6.40 -3.51
C ASP A 165 16.62 -6.91 -2.30
N ASN A 166 16.56 -6.13 -1.23
CA ASN A 166 15.65 -6.35 -0.11
C ASN A 166 14.20 -6.15 -0.56
N ALA A 167 13.59 -7.22 -1.05
CA ALA A 167 12.26 -7.21 -1.62
C ALA A 167 11.17 -7.38 -0.55
N SER A 168 11.05 -6.39 0.34
CA SER A 168 10.24 -6.45 1.58
C SER A 168 8.81 -5.91 1.45
N VAL A 169 8.38 -5.47 0.27
CA VAL A 169 7.12 -4.70 0.12
C VAL A 169 5.94 -5.61 -0.20
N SER A 170 5.99 -6.33 -1.32
CA SER A 170 4.81 -7.06 -1.84
C SER A 170 5.17 -8.37 -2.52
N PHE A 171 4.17 -9.21 -2.73
CA PHE A 171 4.18 -10.30 -3.71
C PHE A 171 3.54 -9.80 -5.01
N VAL A 172 4.26 -9.89 -6.12
CA VAL A 172 3.80 -9.49 -7.45
C VAL A 172 3.81 -10.67 -8.41
N LYS A 173 3.00 -10.60 -9.47
CA LYS A 173 2.83 -11.68 -10.44
C LYS A 173 3.29 -11.28 -11.83
N TYR A 174 4.20 -12.05 -12.42
CA TYR A 174 4.55 -11.90 -13.83
C TYR A 174 4.48 -13.26 -14.49
N LYS A 175 3.73 -13.35 -15.60
CA LYS A 175 3.59 -14.59 -16.38
C LYS A 175 3.16 -15.81 -15.55
N GLY A 176 2.32 -15.59 -14.54
CA GLY A 176 1.87 -16.66 -13.65
C GLY A 176 2.73 -16.91 -12.40
N ASP A 177 4.00 -16.50 -12.39
CA ASP A 177 4.91 -16.73 -11.25
C ASP A 177 4.83 -15.62 -10.22
N TYR A 178 5.09 -15.97 -8.95
CA TYR A 178 5.16 -15.04 -7.84
C TYR A 178 6.58 -14.54 -7.61
N TYR A 179 6.69 -13.24 -7.35
CA TYR A 179 7.95 -12.57 -7.03
C TYR A 179 7.79 -11.74 -5.76
N ALA A 180 8.77 -11.79 -4.87
CA ALA A 180 8.91 -10.78 -3.84
C ALA A 180 9.50 -9.51 -4.47
N SER A 181 8.86 -8.36 -4.25
CA SER A 181 9.26 -7.08 -4.84
C SER A 181 9.47 -5.98 -3.80
N THR A 182 10.39 -5.09 -4.14
CA THR A 182 10.52 -3.72 -3.59
C THR A 182 10.41 -2.74 -4.78
N GLU A 183 10.93 -1.51 -4.64
CA GLU A 183 10.84 -0.44 -5.65
C GLU A 183 12.15 -0.23 -6.44
N THR A 184 13.06 -1.20 -6.41
CA THR A 184 14.31 -1.18 -7.19
C THR A 184 14.17 -1.99 -8.48
N ASN A 185 15.25 -2.13 -9.23
CA ASN A 185 15.28 -2.98 -10.43
C ASN A 185 15.37 -4.49 -10.11
N PHE A 186 15.48 -4.87 -8.83
CA PHE A 186 15.61 -6.27 -8.42
C PHE A 186 14.34 -6.80 -7.76
N MET A 187 13.96 -8.01 -8.16
CA MET A 187 12.94 -8.83 -7.51
C MET A 187 13.43 -10.27 -7.44
N HIS A 188 12.80 -11.09 -6.60
CA HIS A 188 13.16 -12.50 -6.45
C HIS A 188 11.94 -13.37 -6.74
N ARG A 189 12.06 -14.34 -7.64
CA ARG A 189 11.01 -15.35 -7.82
C ARG A 189 10.94 -16.18 -6.55
N VAL A 190 9.74 -16.51 -6.11
CA VAL A 190 9.48 -17.22 -4.86
C VAL A 190 8.48 -18.34 -5.10
N ASN A 191 8.72 -19.48 -4.47
CA ASN A 191 7.74 -20.56 -4.48
C ASN A 191 6.63 -20.24 -3.46
N PRO A 192 5.37 -20.04 -3.88
CA PRO A 192 4.29 -19.68 -2.97
C PRO A 192 3.91 -20.80 -1.99
N GLU A 193 4.25 -22.07 -2.29
CA GLU A 193 3.93 -23.22 -1.45
C GLU A 193 4.97 -23.44 -0.33
N THR A 194 6.24 -23.11 -0.58
CA THR A 194 7.35 -23.38 0.36
C THR A 194 8.03 -22.13 0.90
N LEU A 195 7.73 -20.96 0.32
CA LEU A 195 8.45 -19.69 0.52
C LEU A 195 9.92 -19.69 0.09
N GLU A 196 10.37 -20.74 -0.61
CA GLU A 196 11.73 -20.83 -1.12
C GLU A 196 12.05 -19.65 -2.06
N THR A 197 13.17 -18.99 -1.80
CA THR A 197 13.72 -17.96 -2.70
C THR A 197 14.41 -18.65 -3.88
N LEU A 198 13.91 -18.39 -5.08
CA LEU A 198 14.44 -18.96 -6.33
C LEU A 198 15.41 -17.97 -6.98
N GLU A 199 15.18 -17.56 -8.22
CA GLU A 199 16.10 -16.66 -8.92
C GLU A 199 15.87 -15.17 -8.63
N LYS A 200 16.99 -14.44 -8.60
CA LYS A 200 17.01 -12.97 -8.64
C LYS A 200 16.82 -12.49 -10.08
N VAL A 201 15.80 -11.67 -10.29
CA VAL A 201 15.48 -11.06 -11.58
C VAL A 201 15.85 -9.58 -11.55
N ASP A 202 16.46 -9.12 -12.64
CA ASP A 202 16.91 -7.74 -12.83
C ASP A 202 16.18 -7.14 -14.04
N TRP A 203 15.28 -6.19 -13.79
CA TRP A 203 14.51 -5.50 -14.81
C TRP A 203 15.39 -4.91 -15.93
N SER A 204 16.59 -4.42 -15.58
CA SER A 204 17.48 -3.74 -16.52
C SER A 204 18.04 -4.65 -17.63
N LYS A 205 17.94 -5.97 -17.45
CA LYS A 205 18.31 -6.96 -18.47
C LYS A 205 17.27 -7.12 -19.58
N PHE A 206 16.04 -6.63 -19.36
CA PHE A 206 14.92 -6.79 -20.30
C PHE A 206 14.51 -5.46 -20.92
N ILE A 207 14.43 -4.40 -20.11
CA ILE A 207 14.03 -3.06 -20.51
C ILE A 207 14.84 -2.01 -19.76
N ALA A 208 14.99 -0.82 -20.35
CA ALA A 208 15.79 0.26 -19.78
C ALA A 208 15.05 0.97 -18.63
N VAL A 209 15.05 0.37 -17.43
CA VAL A 209 14.50 0.94 -16.20
C VAL A 209 15.45 0.75 -15.02
N ASN A 210 15.36 1.64 -14.04
CA ASN A 210 16.16 1.68 -12.81
C ASN A 210 15.38 1.21 -11.58
N GLY A 211 14.07 1.04 -11.72
CA GLY A 211 13.16 0.54 -10.70
C GLY A 211 11.77 0.34 -11.31
N ALA A 212 10.94 -0.42 -10.62
CA ALA A 212 9.53 -0.57 -10.92
C ALA A 212 8.76 -0.65 -9.60
N THR A 213 7.49 -0.26 -9.58
CA THR A 213 6.72 -0.31 -8.32
C THR A 213 6.47 -1.75 -7.87
N ALA A 214 6.18 -1.92 -6.57
CA ALA A 214 5.69 -3.17 -6.00
C ALA A 214 4.17 -3.37 -6.18
N HIS A 215 3.52 -2.53 -7.00
CA HIS A 215 2.07 -2.48 -7.23
C HIS A 215 1.72 -2.55 -8.73
N PRO A 216 2.12 -3.61 -9.45
CA PRO A 216 1.68 -3.79 -10.82
C PRO A 216 0.17 -4.07 -10.88
N HIS A 217 -0.41 -3.78 -12.04
CA HIS A 217 -1.79 -4.13 -12.37
C HIS A 217 -1.85 -5.27 -13.38
N TYR A 218 -2.95 -6.02 -13.38
CA TYR A 218 -3.14 -7.21 -14.21
C TYR A 218 -4.42 -7.09 -15.02
N ASP A 219 -4.33 -7.31 -16.32
CA ASP A 219 -5.50 -7.53 -17.17
C ASP A 219 -5.98 -8.99 -17.05
N PRO A 220 -7.25 -9.29 -17.38
CA PRO A 220 -7.82 -10.63 -17.26
C PRO A 220 -7.12 -11.71 -18.09
N ASP A 221 -6.43 -11.33 -19.17
CA ASP A 221 -5.64 -12.25 -20.01
C ASP A 221 -4.27 -12.59 -19.39
N GLY A 222 -3.92 -11.96 -18.26
CA GLY A 222 -2.64 -12.12 -17.57
C GLY A 222 -1.56 -11.12 -17.98
N THR A 223 -1.86 -10.17 -18.89
CA THR A 223 -0.94 -9.07 -19.22
C THR A 223 -0.71 -8.23 -17.97
N THR A 224 0.55 -7.98 -17.64
CA THR A 224 0.91 -7.17 -16.47
C THR A 224 1.37 -5.77 -16.90
N TYR A 225 0.84 -4.76 -16.23
CA TYR A 225 1.28 -3.36 -16.35
C TYR A 225 2.02 -2.94 -15.10
N ASN A 226 3.08 -2.16 -15.25
CA ASN A 226 3.78 -1.53 -14.13
C ASN A 226 4.32 -0.16 -14.53
N VAL A 227 4.81 0.62 -13.57
CA VAL A 227 5.51 1.88 -13.82
C VAL A 227 6.91 1.79 -13.26
N GLY A 228 7.87 2.28 -14.03
CA GLY A 228 9.27 2.37 -13.63
C GLY A 228 9.94 3.64 -14.14
N ASN A 229 11.08 4.00 -13.58
CA ASN A 229 11.83 5.20 -13.99
C ASN A 229 13.08 4.80 -14.76
N SER A 230 13.55 5.66 -15.64
CA SER A 230 14.83 5.48 -16.32
C SER A 230 15.66 6.75 -16.29
N TYR A 231 16.96 6.61 -16.06
CA TYR A 231 17.93 7.69 -16.11
C TYR A 231 18.93 7.42 -17.24
N GLY A 232 18.96 8.28 -18.25
CA GLY A 232 19.85 8.09 -19.39
C GLY A 232 20.15 9.37 -20.16
N SER A 233 20.65 9.21 -21.39
CA SER A 233 21.00 10.34 -22.28
C SER A 233 19.81 11.25 -22.62
N LYS A 234 18.58 10.71 -22.59
CA LYS A 234 17.33 11.48 -22.76
C LYS A 234 16.88 12.23 -21.49
N GLY A 235 17.63 12.07 -20.39
CA GLY A 235 17.30 12.52 -19.06
C GLY A 235 16.47 11.49 -18.30
N THR A 236 15.76 11.96 -17.27
CA THR A 236 14.83 11.16 -16.48
C THR A 236 13.50 10.99 -17.22
N LEU A 237 12.96 9.78 -17.21
CA LEU A 237 11.64 9.44 -17.73
C LEU A 237 10.90 8.55 -16.72
N TYR A 238 9.58 8.69 -16.66
CA TYR A 238 8.69 7.66 -16.12
C TYR A 238 8.22 6.80 -17.29
N ASN A 239 8.22 5.48 -17.13
CA ASN A 239 7.93 4.53 -18.18
C ASN A 239 6.77 3.66 -17.76
N ILE A 240 5.78 3.54 -18.64
CA ILE A 240 4.71 2.57 -18.51
C ILE A 240 5.23 1.26 -19.11
N ILE A 241 5.33 0.25 -18.26
CA ILE A 241 5.86 -1.07 -18.58
C ILE A 241 4.69 -2.00 -18.90
N ARG A 242 4.83 -2.81 -19.95
CA ARG A 242 3.90 -3.88 -20.28
C ARG A 242 4.67 -5.21 -20.40
N VAL A 243 4.23 -6.22 -19.65
CA VAL A 243 4.76 -7.58 -19.69
C VAL A 243 3.67 -8.51 -20.25
N PRO A 244 3.95 -9.22 -21.36
CA PRO A 244 2.97 -10.13 -21.96
C PRO A 244 2.74 -11.37 -21.09
N PRO A 245 1.56 -12.01 -21.16
CA PRO A 245 1.21 -13.15 -20.30
C PRO A 245 1.95 -14.45 -20.67
N GLU A 246 2.35 -14.61 -21.93
CA GLU A 246 2.85 -15.88 -22.46
C GLU A 246 4.21 -16.25 -21.89
N LYS A 247 4.40 -17.52 -21.55
CA LYS A 247 5.71 -18.10 -21.23
C LYS A 247 6.25 -18.89 -22.41
N THR A 248 7.47 -18.59 -22.83
CA THR A 248 8.16 -19.40 -23.85
C THR A 248 8.75 -20.69 -23.26
N ASP A 249 9.18 -20.66 -22.00
CA ASP A 249 9.65 -21.82 -21.25
C ASP A 249 9.55 -21.59 -19.72
N ALA A 250 9.92 -22.58 -18.90
CA ALA A 250 9.79 -22.52 -17.43
C ALA A 250 10.75 -21.54 -16.73
N LYS A 251 11.77 -21.04 -17.42
CA LYS A 251 12.73 -20.04 -16.94
C LYS A 251 12.41 -18.63 -17.47
N ASP A 252 11.34 -18.49 -18.26
CA ASP A 252 10.82 -17.20 -18.69
C ASP A 252 10.30 -16.42 -17.47
N THR A 253 10.84 -15.21 -17.32
CA THR A 253 10.53 -14.30 -16.22
C THR A 253 9.86 -13.05 -16.80
N LEU A 254 10.65 -12.20 -17.47
CA LEU A 254 10.23 -10.93 -18.05
C LEU A 254 10.49 -10.85 -19.56
N GLN A 255 10.75 -11.97 -20.24
CA GLN A 255 11.02 -11.95 -21.68
C GLN A 255 9.81 -11.35 -22.42
N GLY A 256 10.06 -10.45 -23.36
CA GLY A 256 9.00 -9.72 -24.07
C GLY A 256 8.44 -8.52 -23.31
N ALA A 257 8.96 -8.17 -22.12
CA ALA A 257 8.66 -6.89 -21.49
C ALA A 257 8.99 -5.72 -22.43
N THR A 258 8.11 -4.73 -22.47
CA THR A 258 8.22 -3.54 -23.34
C THR A 258 7.92 -2.27 -22.57
N ILE A 259 8.50 -1.16 -23.03
CA ILE A 259 8.08 0.19 -22.63
C ILE A 259 6.94 0.58 -23.56
N LEU A 260 5.72 0.63 -23.03
CA LEU A 260 4.54 1.04 -23.78
C LEU A 260 4.56 2.55 -24.05
N SER A 261 4.94 3.33 -23.04
CA SER A 261 4.98 4.79 -23.13
C SER A 261 6.00 5.37 -22.16
N SER A 262 6.45 6.60 -22.43
CA SER A 262 7.35 7.35 -21.56
C SER A 262 6.83 8.76 -21.33
N ILE A 263 6.77 9.16 -20.07
CA ILE A 263 6.37 10.49 -19.62
C ILE A 263 7.60 11.25 -19.15
N VAL A 264 7.73 12.50 -19.58
CA VAL A 264 8.83 13.37 -19.15
C VAL A 264 8.42 14.09 -17.85
N PRO A 265 9.22 13.99 -16.78
CA PRO A 265 9.00 14.75 -15.56
C PRO A 265 8.95 16.25 -15.79
N ALA A 266 8.14 16.95 -15.00
CA ALA A 266 8.13 18.42 -15.01
C ALA A 266 9.53 19.00 -14.70
N ASN A 267 10.28 18.35 -13.81
CA ASN A 267 11.67 18.65 -13.53
C ASN A 267 12.52 17.36 -13.61
N LYS A 268 13.40 17.27 -14.60
CA LYS A 268 14.21 16.07 -14.85
C LYS A 268 15.23 15.76 -13.75
N SER A 269 15.75 16.77 -13.03
CA SER A 269 16.68 16.56 -11.91
C SER A 269 15.98 16.36 -10.57
N HIS A 270 14.67 16.66 -10.51
CA HIS A 270 13.82 16.47 -9.34
C HIS A 270 12.51 15.76 -9.73
N PRO A 271 12.58 14.52 -10.26
CA PRO A 271 11.38 13.74 -10.57
C PRO A 271 10.56 13.45 -9.31
N SER A 272 9.29 13.12 -9.50
CA SER A 272 8.39 12.65 -8.46
C SER A 272 8.80 11.25 -7.99
N TYR A 273 8.74 11.04 -6.67
CA TYR A 273 8.52 9.71 -6.10
C TYR A 273 7.11 9.25 -6.43
N TYR A 274 6.92 7.97 -6.68
CA TYR A 274 5.64 7.34 -6.95
C TYR A 274 5.70 5.91 -6.39
N HIS A 275 4.63 5.50 -5.70
CA HIS A 275 4.54 4.18 -5.09
C HIS A 275 3.69 3.22 -5.95
N SER A 276 2.76 3.78 -6.71
CA SER A 276 1.73 3.04 -7.43
C SER A 276 1.14 3.92 -8.55
N PHE A 277 0.19 3.37 -9.30
CA PHE A 277 -0.46 4.04 -10.44
C PHE A 277 -1.86 3.46 -10.64
N ALA A 278 -2.77 4.20 -11.27
CA ALA A 278 -4.12 3.69 -11.52
C ALA A 278 -4.23 3.06 -12.91
N MET A 279 -5.12 2.09 -13.05
CA MET A 279 -5.42 1.45 -14.33
C MET A 279 -6.92 1.28 -14.50
N SER A 280 -7.42 1.69 -15.65
CA SER A 280 -8.77 1.45 -16.16
C SER A 280 -8.71 0.47 -17.34
N GLU A 281 -9.83 0.22 -18.01
CA GLU A 281 -9.88 -0.74 -19.11
C GLU A 281 -8.93 -0.33 -20.25
N ASN A 282 -8.96 0.95 -20.62
CA ASN A 282 -8.23 1.51 -21.75
C ASN A 282 -7.08 2.42 -21.35
N TYR A 283 -7.02 2.91 -20.11
CA TYR A 283 -6.00 3.89 -19.71
C TYR A 283 -5.19 3.49 -18.48
N VAL A 284 -3.92 3.91 -18.50
CA VAL A 284 -3.06 4.01 -17.31
C VAL A 284 -3.02 5.47 -16.86
N VAL A 285 -3.16 5.70 -15.55
CA VAL A 285 -3.04 7.01 -14.91
C VAL A 285 -1.76 7.04 -14.08
N PHE A 286 -0.76 7.79 -14.54
CA PHE A 286 0.45 8.06 -13.76
C PHE A 286 0.27 9.33 -12.92
N ILE A 287 0.52 9.24 -11.62
CA ILE A 287 0.32 10.32 -10.66
C ILE A 287 1.68 10.98 -10.36
N GLU A 288 1.94 12.14 -10.96
CA GLU A 288 3.13 12.95 -10.67
C GLU A 288 2.84 13.87 -9.48
N GLN A 289 3.28 13.46 -8.30
CA GLN A 289 3.01 14.13 -7.03
C GLN A 289 4.14 15.10 -6.60
N PRO A 290 3.92 15.94 -5.56
CA PRO A 290 4.90 16.88 -5.04
C PRO A 290 5.95 16.28 -4.09
N ILE A 291 6.04 14.94 -3.97
CA ILE A 291 7.18 14.28 -3.31
C ILE A 291 8.30 14.16 -4.34
N LYS A 292 9.33 14.98 -4.24
CA LYS A 292 10.42 15.07 -5.22
C LYS A 292 11.68 14.35 -4.76
N MET A 293 12.39 13.78 -5.71
CA MET A 293 13.67 13.09 -5.53
C MET A 293 14.80 13.94 -6.11
N ASP A 294 15.63 14.54 -5.26
CA ASP A 294 16.82 15.28 -5.68
C ASP A 294 17.91 14.29 -6.12
N LEU A 295 18.02 14.07 -7.43
CA LEU A 295 18.90 13.04 -7.98
C LEU A 295 20.37 13.28 -7.67
N LEU A 296 20.81 14.55 -7.59
CA LEU A 296 22.19 14.88 -7.23
C LEU A 296 22.46 14.50 -5.77
N LYS A 297 21.53 14.81 -4.85
CA LYS A 297 21.66 14.41 -3.45
C LYS A 297 21.66 12.90 -3.27
N ILE A 298 20.83 12.18 -4.03
CA ILE A 298 20.76 10.72 -4.04
C ILE A 298 22.08 10.13 -4.54
N MET A 299 22.58 10.58 -5.70
CA MET A 299 23.84 10.10 -6.29
C MET A 299 25.06 10.38 -5.40
N THR A 300 25.03 11.48 -4.63
CA THR A 300 26.14 11.90 -3.76
C THR A 300 25.98 11.47 -2.30
N CYS A 301 24.98 10.64 -1.96
CA CYS A 301 24.64 10.33 -0.56
C CYS A 301 25.79 9.67 0.23
N LYS A 302 26.53 8.72 -0.37
CA LYS A 302 27.75 8.11 0.21
C LYS A 302 28.84 9.15 0.53
N LEU A 303 29.08 10.10 -0.38
CA LEU A 303 30.06 11.18 -0.20
C LEU A 303 29.64 12.11 0.95
N ARG A 304 28.33 12.35 1.08
CA ARG A 304 27.73 13.20 2.11
C ARG A 304 27.52 12.47 3.44
N GLY A 305 27.71 11.14 3.48
CA GLY A 305 27.42 10.32 4.66
C GLY A 305 25.94 10.34 5.07
N LYS A 306 25.04 10.48 4.10
CA LYS A 306 23.58 10.56 4.32
C LYS A 306 22.85 9.37 3.69
N ALA A 307 21.67 9.04 4.19
CA ALA A 307 20.80 8.02 3.62
C ALA A 307 20.17 8.48 2.27
N LEU A 308 19.65 7.53 1.48
CA LEU A 308 18.96 7.82 0.22
C LEU A 308 17.70 8.66 0.45
N SER A 309 16.95 8.36 1.51
CA SER A 309 15.73 9.08 1.89
C SER A 309 15.92 10.58 2.12
N GLU A 310 17.13 11.04 2.50
CA GLU A 310 17.43 12.48 2.64
C GLU A 310 17.46 13.24 1.31
N GLY A 311 17.44 12.52 0.18
CA GLY A 311 17.24 13.08 -1.15
C GLY A 311 15.77 13.31 -1.52
N ILE A 312 14.83 12.82 -0.71
CA ILE A 312 13.39 12.91 -0.97
C ILE A 312 12.76 13.99 -0.10
N TYR A 313 11.92 14.85 -0.69
CA TYR A 313 11.29 15.95 0.02
C TYR A 313 9.93 16.32 -0.57
N TRP A 314 9.09 16.94 0.25
CA TRP A 314 7.79 17.47 -0.15
C TRP A 314 7.90 18.93 -0.62
N ASP A 315 7.34 19.24 -1.79
CA ASP A 315 7.22 20.61 -2.32
C ASP A 315 5.75 21.04 -2.46
N PRO A 316 5.14 21.64 -1.42
CA PRO A 316 3.71 21.98 -1.42
C PRO A 316 3.33 23.07 -2.45
N LYS A 317 4.30 23.72 -3.08
CA LYS A 317 4.05 24.74 -4.11
C LYS A 317 3.72 24.15 -5.47
N GLN A 318 4.00 22.85 -5.66
CA GLN A 318 3.69 22.15 -6.90
C GLN A 318 2.30 21.50 -6.82
N GLU A 319 1.59 21.54 -7.94
CA GLU A 319 0.36 20.79 -8.14
C GLU A 319 0.67 19.30 -8.33
N THR A 320 -0.32 18.46 -8.05
CA THR A 320 -0.29 17.04 -8.46
C THR A 320 -0.85 16.94 -9.88
N VAL A 321 -0.20 16.16 -10.73
CA VAL A 321 -0.60 15.99 -12.14
C VAL A 321 -0.93 14.53 -12.42
N PHE A 322 -2.11 14.28 -12.96
CA PHE A 322 -2.51 12.98 -13.49
C PHE A 322 -2.23 12.95 -14.99
N HIS A 323 -1.30 12.09 -15.40
CA HIS A 323 -0.94 11.83 -16.78
C HIS A 323 -1.69 10.61 -17.27
N LEU A 324 -2.45 10.77 -18.35
CA LEU A 324 -3.26 9.69 -18.92
C LEU A 324 -2.56 9.08 -20.13
N VAL A 325 -2.44 7.75 -20.16
CA VAL A 325 -1.80 7.01 -21.26
C VAL A 325 -2.78 5.97 -21.77
N ASP A 326 -3.04 5.99 -23.07
CA ASP A 326 -3.85 4.97 -23.75
C ASP A 326 -3.06 3.65 -23.83
N LYS A 327 -3.66 2.56 -23.32
CA LYS A 327 -3.02 1.24 -23.22
C LYS A 327 -2.79 0.59 -24.59
N HIS A 328 -3.62 0.92 -25.58
CA HIS A 328 -3.62 0.30 -26.89
C HIS A 328 -2.61 0.96 -27.82
N THR A 329 -2.55 2.30 -27.78
CA THR A 329 -1.68 3.09 -28.66
C THR A 329 -0.35 3.48 -28.00
N GLY A 330 -0.31 3.51 -26.66
CA GLY A 330 0.81 4.06 -25.89
C GLY A 330 0.88 5.59 -25.92
N GLU A 331 -0.11 6.25 -26.52
CA GLU A 331 -0.15 7.71 -26.60
C GLU A 331 -0.47 8.34 -25.25
N VAL A 332 0.32 9.36 -24.89
CA VAL A 332 0.04 10.19 -23.72
C VAL A 332 -0.96 11.26 -24.12
N SER A 333 -2.05 11.38 -23.36
CA SER A 333 -3.04 12.44 -23.53
C SER A 333 -2.36 13.81 -23.58
N SER A 334 -2.71 14.60 -24.59
CA SER A 334 -2.25 16.00 -24.69
C SER A 334 -2.81 16.89 -23.59
N VAL A 335 -3.89 16.46 -22.93
CA VAL A 335 -4.51 17.13 -21.78
C VAL A 335 -3.93 16.57 -20.50
N LYS A 336 -3.48 17.47 -19.63
CA LYS A 336 -3.03 17.18 -18.27
C LYS A 336 -4.11 17.55 -17.27
N TYR A 337 -4.32 16.67 -16.31
CA TYR A 337 -5.29 16.90 -15.24
C TYR A 337 -4.53 17.26 -13.97
N HIS A 338 -4.88 18.37 -13.36
CA HIS A 338 -4.17 18.94 -12.23
C HIS A 338 -5.08 18.95 -11.01
N THR A 339 -4.51 18.75 -9.83
CA THR A 339 -5.18 19.03 -8.55
C THR A 339 -4.20 19.72 -7.61
N LYS A 340 -4.70 20.18 -6.46
CA LYS A 340 -3.88 20.71 -5.37
C LYS A 340 -2.77 19.71 -4.98
N ALA A 341 -1.74 20.20 -4.30
CA ALA A 341 -0.70 19.35 -3.74
C ALA A 341 -1.31 18.27 -2.84
N ILE A 342 -1.16 17.01 -3.21
CA ILE A 342 -1.54 15.83 -2.43
C ILE A 342 -0.43 14.80 -2.54
N SER A 343 -0.26 13.95 -1.53
CA SER A 343 0.54 12.73 -1.66
C SER A 343 -0.33 11.49 -1.64
N VAL A 344 0.15 10.45 -2.33
CA VAL A 344 -0.54 9.18 -2.53
C VAL A 344 0.49 8.06 -2.44
N PHE A 345 0.16 7.04 -1.65
CA PHE A 345 0.81 5.73 -1.74
C PHE A 345 -0.05 4.78 -2.57
N HIS A 346 -1.35 4.66 -2.29
CA HIS A 346 -2.19 3.63 -2.91
C HIS A 346 -3.39 4.19 -3.68
N GLN A 347 -3.58 3.73 -4.90
CA GLN A 347 -4.89 3.75 -5.56
C GLN A 347 -5.83 2.71 -4.97
N ILE A 348 -7.12 3.01 -5.02
CA ILE A 348 -8.20 2.10 -4.64
C ILE A 348 -8.69 1.38 -5.90
N ASN A 349 -9.15 2.14 -6.90
CA ASN A 349 -9.56 1.63 -8.20
C ASN A 349 -9.61 2.78 -9.23
N ALA A 350 -9.67 2.44 -10.51
CA ALA A 350 -10.00 3.38 -11.57
C ALA A 350 -10.86 2.71 -12.63
N PHE A 351 -11.84 3.40 -13.19
CA PHE A 351 -12.72 2.85 -14.22
C PHE A 351 -13.27 3.93 -15.15
N GLU A 352 -13.76 3.52 -16.32
CA GLU A 352 -14.32 4.43 -17.31
C GLU A 352 -15.85 4.34 -17.33
N GLU A 353 -16.52 5.48 -17.36
CA GLU A 353 -17.99 5.54 -17.45
C GLU A 353 -18.46 6.88 -18.04
N ASP A 354 -19.35 6.83 -19.02
CA ASP A 354 -19.96 7.98 -19.69
C ASP A 354 -18.97 9.03 -20.24
N GLY A 355 -17.80 8.59 -20.74
CA GLY A 355 -16.77 9.48 -21.28
C GLY A 355 -15.88 10.14 -20.22
N PHE A 356 -15.94 9.67 -18.98
CA PHE A 356 -15.05 10.07 -17.89
C PHE A 356 -14.28 8.87 -17.38
N LEU A 357 -13.08 9.13 -16.86
CA LEU A 357 -12.37 8.20 -16.00
C LEU A 357 -12.58 8.60 -14.55
N MET A 358 -13.02 7.65 -13.74
CA MET A 358 -13.19 7.77 -12.30
C MET A 358 -11.91 7.24 -11.64
N LEU A 359 -11.28 8.05 -10.78
CA LEU A 359 -10.00 7.74 -10.14
C LEU A 359 -10.15 7.83 -8.62
N ASP A 360 -10.08 6.69 -7.95
CA ASP A 360 -10.24 6.59 -6.50
C ASP A 360 -8.89 6.29 -5.85
N ILE A 361 -8.45 7.16 -4.94
CA ILE A 361 -7.10 7.14 -4.36
C ILE A 361 -7.10 7.52 -2.88
N CYS A 362 -6.22 6.90 -2.10
CA CYS A 362 -5.95 7.28 -0.72
C CYS A 362 -5.01 8.50 -0.71
N CYS A 363 -5.51 9.65 -0.26
CA CYS A 363 -4.81 10.94 -0.35
C CYS A 363 -4.43 11.51 1.01
N SER A 364 -3.23 12.06 1.12
CA SER A 364 -2.81 12.95 2.20
C SER A 364 -2.59 14.38 1.68
N ASP A 365 -2.85 15.39 2.50
CA ASP A 365 -2.64 16.80 2.15
C ASP A 365 -1.22 17.31 2.49
N ASP A 366 -0.32 16.42 2.92
CA ASP A 366 1.12 16.69 3.03
C ASP A 366 1.97 15.59 2.36
N GLY A 367 3.30 15.64 2.51
CA GLY A 367 4.21 14.59 2.05
C GLY A 367 5.19 14.13 3.13
N GLN A 368 4.78 14.09 4.40
CA GLN A 368 5.66 13.78 5.53
C GLN A 368 5.76 12.28 5.85
N ALA A 369 5.02 11.41 5.15
CA ALA A 369 4.98 9.98 5.43
C ALA A 369 6.36 9.33 5.57
N ILE A 370 7.32 9.64 4.69
CA ILE A 370 8.71 9.13 4.76
C ILE A 370 9.38 9.48 6.10
N ASN A 371 9.14 10.67 6.66
CA ASN A 371 9.71 11.06 7.95
C ASN A 371 8.93 10.45 9.12
N ASN A 372 7.64 10.21 8.94
CA ASN A 372 6.77 9.65 9.96
C ASN A 372 7.17 8.20 10.31
N TYR A 373 7.57 7.40 9.32
CA TYR A 373 7.91 5.97 9.45
C TYR A 373 9.37 5.66 9.82
N LEU A 374 10.08 6.63 10.41
CA LEU A 374 11.34 6.34 11.08
C LEU A 374 11.10 5.40 12.28
N ILE A 375 11.96 4.39 12.46
CA ILE A 375 11.84 3.38 13.52
C ILE A 375 11.81 4.02 14.90
N GLN A 376 12.55 5.12 15.10
CA GLN A 376 12.51 5.88 16.36
C GLN A 376 11.12 6.44 16.70
N ASN A 377 10.30 6.76 15.70
CA ASN A 377 8.92 7.22 15.91
C ASN A 377 8.01 6.04 16.24
N LEU A 378 8.14 4.94 15.51
CA LEU A 378 7.39 3.70 15.73
C LEU A 378 7.68 3.07 17.10
N ARG A 379 8.88 3.26 17.65
CA ARG A 379 9.28 2.74 18.97
C ARG A 379 9.00 3.70 20.14
N LYS A 380 8.37 4.86 19.92
CA LYS A 380 7.92 5.73 21.02
C LYS A 380 6.75 5.11 21.78
N SER A 381 6.55 5.58 23.01
CA SER A 381 5.44 5.17 23.88
C SER A 381 4.95 6.35 24.73
N GLY A 382 3.76 6.22 25.33
CA GLY A 382 3.13 7.25 26.15
C GLY A 382 2.96 8.58 25.41
N ASP A 383 3.09 9.69 26.13
CA ASP A 383 2.90 11.05 25.59
C ASP A 383 3.75 11.35 24.35
N ALA A 384 4.93 10.72 24.22
CA ALA A 384 5.79 10.90 23.04
C ALA A 384 5.19 10.27 21.78
N LEU A 385 4.50 9.13 21.91
CA LEU A 385 3.79 8.48 20.82
C LEU A 385 2.54 9.25 20.43
N ASP A 386 1.74 9.65 21.43
CA ASP A 386 0.55 10.49 21.24
C ASP A 386 0.90 11.77 20.47
N LYS A 387 2.01 12.43 20.86
CA LYS A 387 2.51 13.61 20.15
C LYS A 387 2.88 13.34 18.70
N VAL A 388 3.53 12.21 18.41
CA VAL A 388 3.84 11.84 17.02
C VAL A 388 2.54 11.67 16.23
N TYR A 389 1.61 10.85 16.72
CA TYR A 389 0.36 10.57 16.03
C TYR A 389 -0.46 11.84 15.76
N ASN A 390 -0.59 12.72 16.75
CA ASN A 390 -1.37 13.96 16.62
C ASN A 390 -0.74 14.98 15.64
N THR A 391 0.52 14.79 15.22
CA THR A 391 1.16 15.62 14.19
C THR A 391 1.10 15.04 12.77
N LEU A 392 0.66 13.80 12.60
CA LEU A 392 0.60 13.20 11.26
C LEU A 392 -0.60 13.78 10.49
N CYS A 393 -0.40 14.05 9.20
CA CYS A 393 -1.52 14.17 8.30
C CYS A 393 -2.20 12.80 8.14
N ARG A 394 -3.53 12.81 8.07
CA ARG A 394 -4.33 11.61 7.83
C ARG A 394 -4.48 11.38 6.33
N THR A 395 -4.74 10.13 5.96
CA THR A 395 -5.00 9.75 4.58
C THR A 395 -6.48 9.42 4.42
N PHE A 396 -7.15 10.01 3.43
CA PHE A 396 -8.57 9.81 3.18
C PHE A 396 -8.84 9.36 1.74
N PRO A 397 -9.83 8.47 1.52
CA PRO A 397 -10.20 8.02 0.18
C PRO A 397 -10.93 9.13 -0.57
N ARG A 398 -10.42 9.50 -1.74
CA ARG A 398 -10.93 10.60 -2.57
C ARG A 398 -11.12 10.14 -4.01
N ARG A 399 -12.16 10.65 -4.66
CA ARG A 399 -12.47 10.39 -6.07
C ARG A 399 -12.25 11.64 -6.92
N PHE A 400 -11.50 11.45 -8.00
CA PHE A 400 -11.31 12.44 -9.06
C PHE A 400 -12.02 11.97 -10.34
N VAL A 401 -12.55 12.93 -11.10
CA VAL A 401 -13.26 12.66 -12.36
C VAL A 401 -12.52 13.34 -13.50
N LEU A 402 -12.02 12.54 -14.44
CA LEU A 402 -11.17 13.00 -15.55
C LEU A 402 -11.94 12.87 -16.88
N PRO A 403 -12.37 13.98 -17.52
CA PRO A 403 -13.09 13.92 -18.78
C PRO A 403 -12.18 13.43 -19.92
N LEU A 404 -12.52 12.31 -20.57
CA LEU A 404 -11.67 11.69 -21.59
C LEU A 404 -11.65 12.48 -22.91
N ASN A 405 -12.75 13.16 -23.24
CA ASN A 405 -12.94 13.89 -24.48
C ASN A 405 -12.85 15.41 -24.28
N VAL A 406 -11.62 15.92 -24.15
CA VAL A 406 -11.35 17.37 -24.05
C VAL A 406 -10.70 17.86 -25.33
N THR A 407 -11.42 18.68 -26.10
CA THR A 407 -10.96 19.21 -27.39
C THR A 407 -10.77 20.72 -27.33
N SER A 408 -10.36 21.35 -28.44
CA SER A 408 -10.34 22.81 -28.56
C SER A 408 -11.73 23.45 -28.41
N GLU A 409 -12.80 22.72 -28.73
CA GLU A 409 -14.18 23.20 -28.69
C GLU A 409 -14.81 23.08 -27.29
N THR A 410 -14.23 22.26 -26.40
CA THR A 410 -14.70 22.12 -25.01
C THR A 410 -14.63 23.48 -24.29
N PRO A 411 -15.71 23.93 -23.62
CA PRO A 411 -15.75 25.24 -22.97
C PRO A 411 -14.75 25.34 -21.82
N THR A 412 -14.15 26.51 -21.65
CA THR A 412 -13.26 26.83 -20.52
C THR A 412 -14.05 27.44 -19.35
N GLY A 413 -13.57 27.24 -18.12
CA GLY A 413 -14.15 27.85 -16.92
C GLY A 413 -15.48 27.24 -16.46
N GLN A 414 -15.95 26.16 -17.08
CA GLN A 414 -17.15 25.42 -16.68
C GLN A 414 -16.77 24.05 -16.11
N ASN A 415 -17.55 23.56 -15.15
CA ASN A 415 -17.44 22.19 -14.68
C ASN A 415 -17.88 21.25 -15.81
N LEU A 416 -16.98 20.37 -16.23
CA LEU A 416 -17.21 19.38 -17.27
C LEU A 416 -17.83 18.09 -16.73
N ASN A 417 -17.77 17.85 -15.41
CA ASN A 417 -18.43 16.71 -14.81
C ASN A 417 -19.94 16.91 -14.86
N THR A 418 -20.61 16.13 -15.71
CA THR A 418 -22.07 16.15 -15.90
C THR A 418 -22.78 15.07 -15.11
N ARG A 419 -22.05 14.25 -14.34
CA ARG A 419 -22.58 13.08 -13.66
C ARG A 419 -23.25 13.48 -12.34
N PRO A 420 -24.49 13.05 -12.10
CA PRO A 420 -25.15 13.29 -10.80
C PRO A 420 -24.62 12.37 -9.68
N SER A 421 -23.89 11.31 -10.03
CA SER A 421 -23.40 10.30 -9.10
C SER A 421 -22.10 10.69 -8.38
N SER A 422 -21.53 11.86 -8.67
CA SER A 422 -20.25 12.32 -8.13
C SER A 422 -20.22 13.84 -8.02
N GLU A 423 -19.84 14.34 -6.86
CA GLU A 423 -19.71 15.77 -6.57
C GLU A 423 -18.37 16.38 -7.00
N ALA A 424 -17.41 15.54 -7.41
CA ALA A 424 -16.12 15.99 -7.93
C ALA A 424 -16.30 16.94 -9.13
N THR A 425 -15.40 17.90 -9.27
CA THR A 425 -15.45 18.88 -10.37
C THR A 425 -14.23 18.76 -11.26
N CYS A 426 -14.39 19.02 -12.55
CA CYS A 426 -13.30 19.08 -13.50
C CYS A 426 -13.48 20.27 -14.44
N VAL A 427 -12.67 21.31 -14.26
CA VAL A 427 -12.80 22.58 -14.97
C VAL A 427 -11.64 22.76 -15.95
N LYS A 428 -11.93 22.85 -17.24
CA LYS A 428 -10.92 23.19 -18.24
C LYS A 428 -10.46 24.63 -18.07
N LEU A 429 -9.17 24.82 -17.76
CA LEU A 429 -8.57 26.15 -17.58
C LEU A 429 -8.01 26.72 -18.88
N CYS A 430 -7.32 25.88 -19.65
CA CYS A 430 -6.78 26.23 -20.97
C CYS A 430 -6.80 25.00 -21.90
N LYS A 431 -6.16 25.12 -23.07
CA LYS A 431 -6.21 24.09 -24.13
C LYS A 431 -5.85 22.68 -23.63
N ASP A 432 -4.86 22.60 -22.76
CA ASP A 432 -4.16 21.38 -22.33
C ASP A 432 -4.20 21.14 -20.82
N LYS A 433 -4.97 21.93 -20.06
CA LYS A 433 -5.06 21.85 -18.60
C LYS A 433 -6.49 21.80 -18.10
N VAL A 434 -6.80 20.76 -17.33
CA VAL A 434 -8.05 20.60 -16.56
C VAL A 434 -7.73 20.58 -15.08
N LEU A 435 -8.37 21.43 -14.29
CA LEU A 435 -8.29 21.41 -12.83
C LEU A 435 -9.37 20.49 -12.28
N CYS A 436 -8.98 19.47 -11.53
CA CYS A 436 -9.85 18.50 -10.91
C CYS A 436 -9.91 18.74 -9.40
N GLN A 437 -11.12 18.85 -8.85
CA GLN A 437 -11.37 18.82 -7.41
C GLN A 437 -12.06 17.50 -7.07
N HIS A 438 -11.63 16.88 -5.97
CA HIS A 438 -12.16 15.59 -5.56
C HIS A 438 -13.53 15.71 -4.92
N GLU A 439 -14.24 14.59 -4.89
CA GLU A 439 -15.20 14.30 -3.83
C GLU A 439 -14.58 13.35 -2.80
N ASP A 440 -15.03 13.44 -1.55
CA ASP A 440 -14.66 12.47 -0.53
C ASP A 440 -15.53 11.21 -0.64
N LEU A 441 -14.91 10.04 -0.48
CA LEU A 441 -15.57 8.72 -0.59
C LEU A 441 -16.02 8.17 0.76
N HIS A 442 -16.18 9.05 1.75
CA HIS A 442 -16.49 8.71 3.14
C HIS A 442 -17.41 9.75 3.78
N GLY A 443 -18.09 9.37 4.85
CA GLY A 443 -18.72 10.31 5.79
C GLY A 443 -17.75 10.83 6.85
N ASP A 444 -18.26 11.68 7.75
CA ASP A 444 -17.45 12.26 8.83
C ASP A 444 -16.96 11.22 9.86
N ASP A 445 -17.64 10.07 9.94
CA ASP A 445 -17.33 8.95 10.83
C ASP A 445 -15.94 8.35 10.59
N LEU A 446 -15.41 8.40 9.36
CA LEU A 446 -14.05 7.91 9.07
C LEU A 446 -12.95 8.68 9.81
N HIS A 447 -13.19 9.95 10.16
CA HIS A 447 -12.23 10.73 10.95
C HIS A 447 -11.98 10.10 12.33
N GLU A 448 -13.00 9.44 12.90
CA GLU A 448 -12.88 8.73 14.18
C GLU A 448 -11.99 7.51 14.10
N PHE A 449 -11.59 7.07 12.89
CA PHE A 449 -10.71 5.93 12.57
C PHE A 449 -9.37 6.34 11.95
N GLY A 450 -9.03 7.64 11.99
CA GLY A 450 -7.72 8.12 11.57
C GLY A 450 -7.49 8.06 10.06
N GLY A 451 -8.57 7.98 9.27
CA GLY A 451 -8.49 7.82 7.83
C GLY A 451 -8.41 6.36 7.38
N LEU A 452 -8.02 6.14 6.13
CA LEU A 452 -7.96 4.82 5.51
C LEU A 452 -6.72 4.69 4.63
N GLU A 453 -6.01 3.57 4.79
CA GLU A 453 -4.89 3.15 3.94
C GLU A 453 -4.90 1.63 3.76
N PHE A 454 -3.98 1.10 2.95
CA PHE A 454 -3.97 -0.30 2.49
C PHE A 454 -5.30 -0.72 1.83
N PRO A 455 -5.76 0.01 0.79
CA PRO A 455 -7.03 -0.27 0.15
C PRO A 455 -6.99 -1.58 -0.64
N GLN A 456 -8.08 -2.33 -0.57
CA GLN A 456 -8.30 -3.57 -1.31
C GLN A 456 -9.74 -3.62 -1.83
N ILE A 457 -9.95 -4.29 -2.96
CA ILE A 457 -11.26 -4.49 -3.58
C ILE A 457 -11.44 -5.96 -3.97
N ASN A 458 -12.60 -6.32 -4.50
CA ASN A 458 -12.75 -7.55 -5.27
C ASN A 458 -12.03 -7.42 -6.63
N TYR A 459 -10.70 -7.42 -6.58
CA TYR A 459 -9.82 -7.02 -7.69
C TYR A 459 -10.08 -7.87 -8.94
N GLY A 460 -10.19 -9.20 -8.78
CA GLY A 460 -10.34 -10.13 -9.90
C GLY A 460 -11.59 -9.88 -10.76
N LYS A 461 -12.65 -9.28 -10.21
CA LYS A 461 -13.91 -9.03 -10.93
C LYS A 461 -14.18 -7.53 -11.17
N TYR A 462 -13.65 -6.63 -10.34
CA TYR A 462 -14.01 -5.21 -10.32
C TYR A 462 -12.85 -4.22 -10.50
N ASN A 463 -11.59 -4.67 -10.54
CA ASN A 463 -10.53 -3.78 -11.02
C ASN A 463 -10.86 -3.33 -12.46
N THR A 464 -10.55 -2.08 -12.78
CA THR A 464 -10.88 -1.41 -14.06
C THR A 464 -12.37 -1.17 -14.35
N ARG A 465 -13.28 -1.52 -13.43
CA ARG A 465 -14.74 -1.50 -13.63
C ARG A 465 -15.47 -0.69 -12.54
N PRO A 466 -16.69 -0.20 -12.81
CA PRO A 466 -17.54 0.36 -11.77
C PRO A 466 -17.74 -0.63 -10.62
N TYR A 467 -17.64 -0.14 -9.39
CA TYR A 467 -17.63 -0.94 -8.18
C TYR A 467 -18.29 -0.18 -7.02
N ARG A 468 -18.63 -0.88 -5.93
CA ARG A 468 -19.34 -0.33 -4.77
C ARG A 468 -18.55 -0.43 -3.48
N TYR A 469 -17.74 -1.47 -3.30
CA TYR A 469 -17.10 -1.78 -2.03
C TYR A 469 -15.58 -1.75 -2.14
N PHE A 470 -14.95 -1.11 -1.16
CA PHE A 470 -13.54 -1.30 -0.89
C PHE A 470 -13.31 -1.52 0.61
N TYR A 471 -12.17 -2.12 0.91
CA TYR A 471 -11.73 -2.49 2.25
C TYR A 471 -10.41 -1.79 2.53
N GLY A 472 -10.09 -1.55 3.78
CA GLY A 472 -8.79 -0.98 4.17
C GLY A 472 -8.55 -1.07 5.66
N CYS A 473 -7.41 -0.55 6.10
CA CYS A 473 -7.12 -0.37 7.51
C CYS A 473 -7.47 1.06 7.95
N GLY A 474 -8.07 1.21 9.13
CA GLY A 474 -8.11 2.50 9.82
C GLY A 474 -6.76 2.78 10.49
N PHE A 475 -6.30 4.03 10.42
CA PHE A 475 -4.98 4.47 10.87
C PHE A 475 -5.08 5.43 12.05
N ARG A 476 -5.71 5.00 13.15
CA ARG A 476 -5.59 5.73 14.44
C ARG A 476 -4.27 5.52 15.17
N HIS A 477 -3.28 5.09 14.42
CA HIS A 477 -1.95 4.82 14.87
C HIS A 477 -1.01 5.04 13.67
N LEU A 478 0.30 4.93 13.92
CA LEU A 478 1.29 4.79 12.85
C LEU A 478 1.16 3.47 12.05
N VAL A 479 0.28 2.56 12.44
CA VAL A 479 -0.03 1.32 11.71
C VAL A 479 -1.55 1.13 11.72
N GLY A 480 -2.07 0.15 11.00
CA GLY A 480 -3.49 -0.18 11.04
C GLY A 480 -3.92 -0.64 12.43
N ASP A 481 -4.99 -0.05 12.98
CA ASP A 481 -5.59 -0.43 14.28
C ASP A 481 -7.00 -1.02 14.14
N SER A 482 -7.57 -0.95 12.94
CA SER A 482 -8.94 -1.37 12.65
C SER A 482 -9.03 -1.81 11.19
N LEU A 483 -10.01 -2.65 10.88
CA LEU A 483 -10.40 -2.97 9.50
C LEU A 483 -11.67 -2.21 9.18
N LEU A 484 -11.77 -1.73 7.94
CA LEU A 484 -12.86 -0.92 7.45
C LEU A 484 -13.39 -1.53 6.14
N LYS A 485 -14.71 -1.53 5.98
CA LYS A 485 -15.39 -1.73 4.70
C LYS A 485 -16.18 -0.48 4.37
N MET A 486 -15.96 0.08 3.20
CA MET A 486 -16.64 1.27 2.71
C MET A 486 -17.71 0.89 1.69
N ASP A 487 -18.91 1.46 1.80
CA ASP A 487 -19.99 1.35 0.80
C ASP A 487 -20.12 2.68 0.06
N LEU A 488 -19.73 2.71 -1.22
CA LEU A 488 -19.75 3.92 -2.04
C LEU A 488 -21.15 4.42 -2.37
N LYS A 489 -22.19 3.61 -2.18
CA LYS A 489 -23.56 4.01 -2.50
C LYS A 489 -24.05 5.14 -1.60
N ASP A 490 -23.73 5.08 -0.32
CA ASP A 490 -24.16 6.04 0.71
C ASP A 490 -22.99 6.55 1.57
N LYS A 491 -21.75 6.20 1.21
CA LYS A 491 -20.50 6.57 1.89
C LYS A 491 -20.45 6.10 3.36
N THR A 492 -21.24 5.07 3.70
CA THR A 492 -21.22 4.44 5.03
C THR A 492 -20.09 3.44 5.16
N LEU A 493 -19.72 3.12 6.41
CA LEU A 493 -18.66 2.16 6.69
C LEU A 493 -19.04 1.13 7.76
N LYS A 494 -18.45 -0.06 7.64
CA LYS A 494 -18.48 -1.10 8.67
C LYS A 494 -17.08 -1.27 9.23
N ILE A 495 -17.01 -1.52 10.54
CA ILE A 495 -15.75 -1.56 11.28
C ILE A 495 -15.60 -2.88 11.99
N TRP A 496 -14.38 -3.42 11.95
CA TRP A 496 -13.90 -4.37 12.92
C TRP A 496 -12.77 -3.71 13.70
N TYR A 497 -12.95 -3.58 15.01
CA TYR A 497 -12.01 -2.90 15.90
C TYR A 497 -11.99 -3.57 17.26
N GLN A 498 -10.78 -3.73 17.81
CA GLN A 498 -10.58 -4.09 19.19
C GLN A 498 -9.34 -3.35 19.72
N LYS A 499 -9.46 -2.73 20.90
CA LYS A 499 -8.33 -1.99 21.49
C LYS A 499 -7.11 -2.90 21.67
N GLY A 500 -5.94 -2.44 21.21
CA GLY A 500 -4.67 -3.17 21.31
C GLY A 500 -4.47 -4.26 20.27
N PHE A 501 -5.37 -4.35 19.28
CA PHE A 501 -5.28 -5.29 18.17
C PHE A 501 -4.91 -4.50 16.91
N TYR A 502 -3.93 -4.99 16.17
CA TYR A 502 -3.36 -4.30 15.01
C TYR A 502 -3.47 -5.20 13.78
N PRO A 503 -4.54 -5.06 12.99
CA PRO A 503 -4.75 -5.83 11.78
C PRO A 503 -3.86 -5.34 10.64
N SER A 504 -3.34 -6.29 9.86
CA SER A 504 -2.70 -6.04 8.58
C SER A 504 -3.71 -5.81 7.45
N GLU A 505 -3.22 -5.41 6.27
CA GLU A 505 -4.04 -5.18 5.06
C GLU A 505 -5.10 -6.27 4.84
N PRO A 506 -6.39 -5.91 4.67
CA PRO A 506 -7.49 -6.84 4.47
C PRO A 506 -7.51 -7.41 3.04
N VAL A 507 -7.21 -8.69 2.86
CA VAL A 507 -7.25 -9.35 1.55
C VAL A 507 -8.63 -9.96 1.31
N PHE A 508 -9.32 -9.52 0.25
CA PHE A 508 -10.61 -10.09 -0.17
C PHE A 508 -10.43 -11.42 -0.91
N VAL A 509 -11.26 -12.41 -0.55
CA VAL A 509 -11.34 -13.71 -1.22
C VAL A 509 -12.81 -14.00 -1.57
N PRO A 510 -13.19 -14.05 -2.86
CA PRO A 510 -14.56 -14.31 -3.26
C PRO A 510 -15.00 -15.73 -2.90
N SER A 511 -16.28 -15.89 -2.57
CA SER A 511 -16.92 -17.22 -2.58
C SER A 511 -16.86 -17.83 -3.99
N PRO A 512 -16.81 -19.17 -4.15
CA PRO A 512 -16.69 -19.80 -5.47
C PRO A 512 -17.78 -19.41 -6.47
N ASP A 513 -19.02 -19.24 -5.99
CA ASP A 513 -20.19 -18.89 -6.80
C ASP A 513 -20.65 -17.43 -6.57
N ALA A 514 -19.73 -16.54 -6.20
CA ALA A 514 -20.03 -15.16 -5.82
C ALA A 514 -20.77 -14.38 -6.92
N VAL A 515 -22.02 -14.02 -6.64
CA VAL A 515 -22.83 -13.16 -7.51
C VAL A 515 -22.59 -11.69 -7.16
N GLU A 516 -22.78 -11.34 -5.89
CA GLU A 516 -22.60 -9.99 -5.35
C GLU A 516 -21.12 -9.62 -5.24
N GLU A 517 -20.82 -8.33 -5.27
CA GLU A 517 -19.44 -7.81 -5.18
C GLU A 517 -18.73 -8.18 -3.88
N ASP A 518 -19.47 -8.18 -2.76
CA ASP A 518 -18.99 -8.44 -1.41
C ASP A 518 -19.31 -9.86 -0.90
N ASP A 519 -19.63 -10.80 -1.80
CA ASP A 519 -19.83 -12.21 -1.48
C ASP A 519 -18.46 -12.93 -1.39
N GLY A 520 -18.00 -13.12 -0.16
CA GLY A 520 -16.71 -13.72 0.14
C GLY A 520 -16.27 -13.44 1.57
N VAL A 521 -14.96 -13.51 1.79
CA VAL A 521 -14.35 -13.22 3.09
C VAL A 521 -13.24 -12.19 2.98
N ILE A 522 -12.93 -11.57 4.12
CA ILE A 522 -11.71 -10.78 4.31
C ILE A 522 -10.76 -11.57 5.21
N LEU A 523 -9.51 -11.70 4.75
CA LEU A 523 -8.41 -12.28 5.51
C LEU A 523 -7.48 -11.16 5.99
N SER A 524 -7.16 -11.14 7.28
CA SER A 524 -6.18 -10.20 7.85
C SER A 524 -5.43 -10.86 9.00
N VAL A 525 -4.12 -10.68 9.06
CA VAL A 525 -3.32 -11.11 10.21
C VAL A 525 -3.40 -10.01 11.28
N VAL A 526 -3.76 -10.39 12.50
CA VAL A 526 -3.91 -9.48 13.64
C VAL A 526 -2.79 -9.75 14.64
N LEU A 527 -2.15 -8.66 15.07
CA LEU A 527 -1.07 -8.67 16.06
C LEU A 527 -1.53 -8.02 17.36
N ILE A 528 -1.15 -8.61 18.50
CA ILE A 528 -1.45 -8.13 19.85
C ILE A 528 -0.13 -7.90 20.59
N PRO A 529 0.46 -6.69 20.50
CA PRO A 529 1.79 -6.36 21.06
C PRO A 529 1.95 -6.63 22.55
N SER A 530 0.84 -6.62 23.30
CA SER A 530 0.82 -6.84 24.74
C SER A 530 0.87 -8.32 25.14
N GLN A 531 0.82 -9.24 24.19
CA GLN A 531 0.79 -10.68 24.42
C GLN A 531 1.93 -11.36 23.65
N ASP A 532 2.73 -12.17 24.35
CA ASP A 532 3.69 -13.05 23.68
C ASP A 532 2.96 -14.04 22.79
N LYS A 533 3.41 -14.16 21.54
CA LYS A 533 2.77 -14.97 20.49
C LYS A 533 1.31 -14.58 20.26
N GLY A 534 0.98 -13.32 20.50
CA GLY A 534 -0.34 -12.73 20.28
C GLY A 534 -0.62 -12.49 18.81
N THR A 535 -0.67 -13.55 18.00
CA THR A 535 -0.89 -13.46 16.55
C THR A 535 -1.99 -14.40 16.11
N PHE A 536 -2.88 -13.93 15.25
CA PHE A 536 -3.87 -14.82 14.61
C PHE A 536 -4.25 -14.34 13.21
N LEU A 537 -4.61 -15.28 12.33
CA LEU A 537 -5.31 -14.97 11.10
C LEU A 537 -6.80 -14.80 11.40
N LEU A 538 -7.35 -13.63 11.10
CA LEU A 538 -8.77 -13.29 11.19
C LEU A 538 -9.47 -13.59 9.87
N VAL A 539 -10.68 -14.15 9.96
CA VAL A 539 -11.59 -14.33 8.82
C VAL A 539 -12.90 -13.60 9.11
N LEU A 540 -13.18 -12.55 8.34
CA LEU A 540 -14.46 -11.83 8.39
C LEU A 540 -15.33 -12.22 7.21
N ASP A 541 -16.63 -12.29 7.42
CA ASP A 541 -17.61 -12.30 6.32
C ASP A 541 -17.58 -10.93 5.64
N ALA A 542 -17.28 -10.88 4.33
CA ALA A 542 -17.07 -9.60 3.65
C ALA A 542 -18.34 -8.75 3.56
N LYS A 543 -19.53 -9.36 3.61
CA LYS A 543 -20.83 -8.68 3.51
C LYS A 543 -21.23 -8.00 4.80
N THR A 544 -21.30 -8.77 5.88
CA THR A 544 -21.71 -8.36 7.23
C THR A 544 -20.57 -7.69 8.00
N PHE A 545 -19.32 -8.01 7.65
CA PHE A 545 -18.10 -7.60 8.33
C PHE A 545 -17.97 -8.14 9.76
N THR A 546 -18.68 -9.23 10.06
CA THR A 546 -18.58 -9.96 11.33
C THR A 546 -17.56 -11.09 11.25
N GLU A 547 -16.92 -11.40 12.37
CA GLU A 547 -15.96 -12.49 12.45
C GLU A 547 -16.63 -13.86 12.32
N LEU A 548 -16.13 -14.65 11.36
CA LEU A 548 -16.52 -16.04 11.16
C LEU A 548 -15.67 -16.98 12.03
N GLY A 549 -14.37 -16.70 12.07
CA GLY A 549 -13.40 -17.44 12.88
C GLY A 549 -12.01 -16.86 12.77
N ARG A 550 -11.08 -17.47 13.53
CA ARG A 550 -9.67 -17.11 13.53
C ARG A 550 -8.78 -18.33 13.73
N ALA A 551 -7.54 -18.23 13.29
CA ALA A 551 -6.50 -19.22 13.49
C ALA A 551 -5.33 -18.63 14.29
N ASN A 552 -5.19 -19.02 15.55
CA ASN A 552 -4.12 -18.53 16.43
C ASN A 552 -2.78 -19.17 16.06
N VAL A 553 -1.78 -18.33 15.84
CA VAL A 553 -0.43 -18.74 15.46
C VAL A 553 0.51 -18.59 16.66
N PRO A 554 1.16 -19.66 17.13
CA PRO A 554 1.98 -19.62 18.34
C PRO A 554 3.39 -19.03 18.10
N VAL A 555 3.47 -17.92 17.35
CA VAL A 555 4.71 -17.18 17.05
C VAL A 555 4.48 -15.67 17.10
N ASN A 556 5.55 -14.92 17.36
CA ASN A 556 5.55 -13.47 17.20
C ASN A 556 5.75 -13.14 15.72
N MET A 557 5.01 -12.14 15.22
CA MET A 557 5.13 -11.65 13.85
C MET A 557 5.31 -10.13 13.87
N PRO A 558 6.18 -9.60 13.01
CA PRO A 558 6.34 -8.16 12.82
C PRO A 558 5.16 -7.63 12.01
N TYR A 559 4.91 -6.32 12.08
CA TYR A 559 3.90 -5.69 11.23
C TYR A 559 4.46 -5.46 9.82
N GLY A 560 3.84 -6.12 8.84
CA GLY A 560 4.22 -6.08 7.41
C GLY A 560 3.41 -5.09 6.57
N PHE A 561 3.55 -5.18 5.26
CA PHE A 561 2.89 -4.28 4.30
C PHE A 561 1.78 -4.98 3.54
N HIS A 562 2.12 -5.69 2.46
CA HIS A 562 1.14 -6.22 1.51
C HIS A 562 1.03 -7.73 1.52
N GLY A 563 -0.12 -8.21 1.10
CA GLY A 563 -0.37 -9.62 0.88
C GLY A 563 -1.24 -9.91 -0.33
N THR A 564 -1.28 -11.18 -0.70
CA THR A 564 -2.15 -11.68 -1.77
C THR A 564 -2.63 -13.07 -1.43
N PHE A 565 -3.81 -13.45 -1.94
CA PHE A 565 -4.32 -14.80 -1.81
C PHE A 565 -4.08 -15.59 -3.10
N ASN A 566 -3.27 -16.64 -3.01
CA ASN A 566 -3.06 -17.60 -4.09
C ASN A 566 -4.04 -18.76 -3.92
N ALA A 567 -5.11 -18.77 -4.72
CA ALA A 567 -6.09 -19.86 -4.71
C ALA A 567 -5.48 -21.15 -5.28
N SER A 568 -5.65 -22.26 -4.58
CA SER A 568 -5.31 -23.58 -5.11
C SER A 568 -6.48 -24.08 -5.97
N ALA A 569 -6.17 -24.78 -7.07
CA ALA A 569 -7.21 -25.41 -7.88
C ALA A 569 -8.08 -26.33 -7.01
N GLN A 570 -9.41 -26.23 -7.16
CA GLN A 570 -10.32 -27.19 -6.55
C GLN A 570 -10.12 -28.53 -7.26
N ILE A 571 -9.76 -29.57 -6.48
CA ILE A 571 -9.61 -30.95 -6.97
C ILE A 571 -11.00 -31.58 -7.13
#